data_AF-A0A1B6HVR3-F1
#
_entry.id   AF-A0A1B6HVR3-F1
#
_cell.length_a   1.000
_cell.length_b   1.000
_cell.length_c   1.000
_cell.angle_alpha   90.00
_cell.angle_beta   90.00
_cell.angle_gamma   90.00
#
_symmetry.space_group_name_H-M   'P 1'
#
loop_
_entity.id
_entity.type
_entity.pdbx_description
1 polymer ?
#
loop_
_entity_poly.entity_id
_entity_poly.type
_entity_poly.pdbx_seq_one_letter_code
_entity_poly.pdbx_strand_id
1 'polypeptide(L)'
;KFPVLFSLNVSDMLSSLQLGITSVADILQVFQQFSCNAYLHRFRFYTTDKTIKKSLDRILEDQYNSQLTISRLAPKTGIYNVWRSNETVTPALHSTKIGEESMVQSFAVAAMEEQKTLWKTAEYTLLQKFSQFYKNNTLNNSTLDQIKKKLTASKFSYDVIDLKTGKLLLGNHPKINYQFGFDGIHFIELQCNNNFKYSVPSSAKPTNEIILVSDETVIMNQIRLYKSVKHLQIKDPSNIKIKLVQGVPGCGKTTFITNNYKDGDLVLFPTKEGAKDFRERLSQKQPNRDDTKDACRTVH
;
A
#
# COMPACT_ATOMS: atom_id res chain seq x y z
N LYS A 1 0.23 1.57 -1.87
CA LYS A 1 0.23 1.88 -0.42
C LYS A 1 -1.21 1.72 0.06
N PHE A 2 -1.49 0.73 0.91
CA PHE A 2 -2.87 0.38 1.31
C PHE A 2 -3.23 1.10 2.61
N PRO A 3 -4.34 1.85 2.66
CA PRO A 3 -4.87 2.34 3.91
C PRO A 3 -5.65 1.24 4.61
N VAL A 4 -5.15 0.77 5.76
CA VAL A 4 -5.93 -0.08 6.67
C VAL A 4 -6.80 0.83 7.53
N LEU A 5 -8.11 0.54 7.61
CA LEU A 5 -9.03 1.24 8.50
C LEU A 5 -9.11 0.50 9.85
N PHE A 6 -8.57 1.11 10.90
CA PHE A 6 -8.74 0.61 12.26
C PHE A 6 -9.94 1.30 12.90
N SER A 7 -10.98 0.53 13.22
CA SER A 7 -12.12 1.01 14.02
C SER A 7 -11.90 0.65 15.48
N LEU A 8 -11.82 1.66 16.33
CA LEU A 8 -11.43 1.51 17.73
C LEU A 8 -12.48 2.15 18.62
N ASN A 9 -13.07 1.37 19.53
CA ASN A 9 -13.89 1.90 20.60
C ASN A 9 -12.99 2.29 21.78
N VAL A 10 -12.75 3.59 21.94
CA VAL A 10 -11.82 4.12 22.93
C VAL A 10 -12.33 3.84 24.35
N SER A 11 -13.65 3.87 24.56
CA SER A 11 -14.24 3.56 25.87
C SER A 11 -14.00 2.10 26.28
N ASP A 12 -14.10 1.17 25.33
CA ASP A 12 -13.82 -0.26 25.57
C ASP A 12 -12.33 -0.49 25.81
N MET A 13 -11.45 0.23 25.09
CA MET A 13 -10.00 0.15 25.31
C MET A 13 -9.59 0.66 26.69
N LEU A 14 -10.14 1.80 27.13
CA LEU A 14 -9.82 2.38 28.43
C LEU A 14 -10.29 1.50 29.58
N SER A 15 -11.51 0.95 29.48
CA SER A 15 -12.06 0.03 30.49
C SER A 15 -11.28 -1.28 30.55
N SER A 16 -10.95 -1.87 29.40
CA SER A 16 -10.22 -3.15 29.33
C SER A 16 -8.77 -3.04 29.84
N LEU A 17 -8.14 -1.88 29.66
CA LEU A 17 -6.76 -1.65 30.08
C LEU A 17 -6.66 -0.99 31.47
N GLN A 18 -7.80 -0.72 32.12
CA GLN A 18 -7.88 0.03 33.40
C GLN A 18 -7.16 1.38 33.35
N LEU A 19 -7.23 2.03 32.19
CA LEU A 19 -6.48 3.24 31.90
C LEU A 19 -7.30 4.49 32.21
N GLY A 20 -6.64 5.49 32.80
CA GLY A 20 -7.22 6.81 33.02
C GLY A 20 -7.29 7.63 31.73
N ILE A 21 -8.01 8.76 31.77
CA ILE A 21 -8.11 9.70 30.64
C ILE A 21 -6.73 10.19 30.15
N THR A 22 -5.75 10.29 31.04
CA THR A 22 -4.35 10.62 30.72
C THR A 22 -3.69 9.62 29.78
N SER A 23 -4.13 8.36 29.79
CA SER A 23 -3.60 7.29 28.94
C SER A 23 -4.14 7.29 27.51
N VAL A 24 -5.16 8.11 27.22
CA VAL A 24 -5.61 8.37 25.84
C VAL A 24 -4.47 8.98 25.03
N ALA A 25 -3.61 9.81 25.65
CA ALA A 25 -2.45 10.40 25.01
C ALA A 25 -1.42 9.33 24.60
N ASP A 26 -1.16 8.35 25.47
CA ASP A 26 -0.22 7.25 25.20
C ASP A 26 -0.72 6.34 24.06
N ILE A 27 -2.02 6.00 24.08
CA ILE A 27 -2.67 5.24 23.01
C ILE A 27 -2.58 5.99 21.67
N LEU A 28 -2.81 7.31 21.68
CA LEU A 28 -2.72 8.13 20.48
C LEU A 28 -1.28 8.30 19.97
N GLN A 29 -0.31 8.34 20.87
CA GLN A 29 1.10 8.36 20.51
C GLN A 29 1.51 7.08 19.78
N VAL A 30 1.03 5.93 20.26
CA VAL A 30 1.20 4.64 19.57
C VAL A 30 0.60 4.74 18.17
N PHE A 31 -0.64 5.23 18.03
CA PHE A 31 -1.27 5.37 16.70
C PHE A 31 -0.57 6.35 15.77
N GLN A 32 -0.08 7.49 16.26
CA GLN A 32 0.69 8.43 15.45
C GLN A 32 2.02 7.81 14.98
N GLN A 33 2.73 7.08 15.85
CA GLN A 33 3.96 6.39 15.45
C GLN A 33 3.71 5.27 14.44
N PHE A 34 2.60 4.54 14.56
CA PHE A 34 2.17 3.58 13.52
C PHE A 34 1.83 4.29 12.20
N SER A 35 1.24 5.48 12.25
CA SER A 35 0.89 6.28 11.07
C SER A 35 2.12 6.87 10.36
N CYS A 36 3.17 7.21 11.10
CA CYS A 36 4.43 7.75 10.55
C CYS A 36 5.28 6.69 9.84
N ASN A 37 5.08 5.41 10.15
CA ASN A 37 5.86 4.30 9.61
C ASN A 37 5.16 3.67 8.39
N ALA A 38 5.51 4.15 7.20
CA ALA A 38 5.31 3.55 5.88
C ALA A 38 3.87 3.34 5.34
N TYR A 39 2.81 3.43 6.15
CA TYR A 39 1.42 3.26 5.70
C TYR A 39 0.49 4.37 6.19
N LEU A 40 -0.29 4.94 5.27
CA LEU A 40 -1.39 5.86 5.59
C LEU A 40 -2.54 5.07 6.21
N HIS A 41 -2.45 4.77 7.50
CA HIS A 41 -3.55 4.16 8.23
C HIS A 41 -4.71 5.16 8.40
N ARG A 42 -5.94 4.69 8.23
CA ARG A 42 -7.14 5.45 8.58
C ARG A 42 -7.60 4.94 9.94
N PHE A 43 -7.89 5.85 10.87
CA PHE A 43 -8.43 5.47 12.17
C PHE A 43 -9.84 6.03 12.31
N ARG A 44 -10.76 5.18 12.78
CA ARG A 44 -12.10 5.59 13.20
C ARG A 44 -12.21 5.36 14.69
N PHE A 45 -12.20 6.43 15.46
CA PHE A 45 -12.36 6.39 16.90
C PHE A 45 -13.84 6.56 17.27
N TYR A 46 -14.35 5.66 18.09
CA TYR A 46 -15.66 5.78 18.72
C TYR A 46 -15.47 6.06 20.20
N THR A 47 -16.13 7.09 20.69
CA THR A 47 -16.26 7.35 22.13
C THR A 47 -17.57 8.10 22.37
N THR A 48 -18.24 7.75 23.47
CA THR A 48 -19.39 8.48 23.99
C THR A 48 -18.98 9.67 24.86
N ASP A 49 -17.72 9.74 25.26
CA ASP A 49 -17.16 10.81 26.09
C ASP A 49 -16.74 12.01 25.22
N LYS A 50 -17.45 13.13 25.40
CA LYS A 50 -17.21 14.39 24.66
C LYS A 50 -15.83 14.99 24.95
N THR A 51 -15.25 14.76 26.13
CA THR A 51 -13.94 15.27 26.53
C THR A 51 -12.83 14.52 25.81
N ILE A 52 -12.95 13.19 25.74
CA ILE A 52 -12.04 12.33 24.98
C ILE A 52 -12.11 12.68 23.49
N LYS A 53 -13.33 12.82 22.94
CA LYS A 53 -13.54 13.21 21.55
C LYS A 53 -12.86 14.54 21.21
N LYS A 54 -13.09 15.60 22.00
CA LYS A 54 -12.45 16.91 21.78
C LYS A 54 -10.92 16.82 21.82
N SER A 55 -10.37 15.98 22.69
CA SER A 55 -8.92 15.78 22.77
C SER A 55 -8.36 15.05 21.55
N LEU A 56 -9.07 14.03 21.06
CA LEU A 56 -8.76 13.31 19.82
C LEU A 56 -8.77 14.25 18.62
N ASP A 57 -9.86 15.00 18.44
CA ASP A 57 -10.04 15.92 17.32
C ASP A 57 -8.90 16.96 17.31
N ARG A 58 -8.61 17.59 18.46
CA ARG A 58 -7.52 18.57 18.60
C ARG A 58 -6.14 18.01 18.24
N ILE A 59 -5.85 16.75 18.59
CA ILE A 59 -4.54 16.12 18.35
C ILE A 59 -4.41 15.67 16.89
N LEU A 60 -5.50 15.25 16.26
CA LEU A 60 -5.50 14.75 14.88
C LEU A 60 -5.57 15.86 13.83
N GLU A 61 -6.19 17.01 14.15
CA GLU A 61 -6.30 18.16 13.25
C GLU A 61 -4.99 18.94 13.09
N ASP A 62 -4.08 18.90 14.06
CA ASP A 62 -2.79 19.61 14.04
C ASP A 62 -1.60 18.64 14.03
N GLN A 63 -1.41 17.93 12.90
CA GLN A 63 -0.35 16.91 12.75
C GLN A 63 1.08 17.44 12.98
N TYR A 64 1.32 18.75 12.84
CA TYR A 64 2.66 19.34 13.00
C TYR A 64 2.97 19.66 14.48
N ASN A 65 1.97 20.11 15.26
CA ASN A 65 2.15 20.38 16.70
C ASN A 65 1.68 19.23 17.61
N SER A 66 1.19 18.13 17.04
CA SER A 66 0.60 17.01 17.80
C SER A 66 1.59 16.39 18.78
N GLN A 67 2.86 16.23 18.39
CA GLN A 67 3.90 15.66 19.27
C GLN A 67 4.16 16.52 20.50
N LEU A 68 4.14 17.84 20.34
CA LEU A 68 4.41 18.82 21.41
C LEU A 68 3.21 18.92 22.37
N THR A 69 2.01 18.76 21.83
CA THR A 69 0.76 18.68 22.60
C THR A 69 0.68 17.37 23.38
N ILE A 70 1.03 16.24 22.76
CA ILE A 70 1.08 14.91 23.40
C ILE A 70 2.13 14.89 24.51
N SER A 71 3.33 15.45 24.28
CA SER A 71 4.39 15.51 25.30
C SER A 71 4.03 16.36 26.53
N ARG A 72 3.10 17.30 26.38
CA ARG A 72 2.59 18.13 27.50
C ARG A 72 1.48 17.41 28.29
N LEU A 73 0.81 16.44 27.70
CA LEU A 73 -0.28 15.67 28.30
C LEU A 73 0.21 14.37 28.96
N ALA A 74 1.29 13.78 28.46
CA ALA A 74 1.89 12.60 29.07
C ALA A 74 2.61 12.99 30.38
N PRO A 75 2.31 12.34 31.53
CA PRO A 75 3.16 12.46 32.70
C PRO A 75 4.57 12.00 32.32
N LYS A 76 5.62 12.68 32.82
CA LYS A 76 7.06 12.39 32.57
C LYS A 76 7.44 10.94 32.95
N THR A 77 6.99 9.96 32.19
CA THR A 77 7.07 8.53 32.51
C THR A 77 7.79 7.78 31.39
N GLY A 78 8.32 6.62 31.76
CA GLY A 78 9.55 6.02 31.22
C GLY A 78 9.53 5.55 29.77
N ILE A 79 8.40 5.58 29.06
CA ILE A 79 8.32 5.12 27.66
C ILE A 79 9.34 5.84 26.77
N TYR A 80 9.52 7.16 26.95
CA TYR A 80 10.50 7.90 26.14
C TYR A 80 11.96 7.51 26.42
N ASN A 81 12.27 7.04 27.63
CA ASN A 81 13.61 6.60 28.02
C ASN A 81 13.90 5.18 27.54
N VAL A 82 12.91 4.28 27.54
CA VAL A 82 13.03 2.90 27.03
C VAL A 82 13.33 2.85 25.53
N TRP A 83 12.87 3.84 24.77
CA TRP A 83 13.13 3.92 23.32
C TRP A 83 14.50 4.51 22.96
N ARG A 84 15.18 5.15 23.92
CA ARG A 84 16.50 5.77 23.74
C ARG A 84 17.63 5.03 24.44
N SER A 85 17.34 4.07 25.31
CA SER A 85 18.37 3.19 25.84
C SER A 85 19.00 2.40 24.69
N ASN A 86 20.31 2.53 24.51
CA ASN A 86 21.13 1.77 23.56
C ASN A 86 21.22 0.27 23.90
N GLU A 87 20.29 -0.25 24.70
CA GLU A 87 20.21 -1.65 25.04
C GLU A 87 19.72 -2.42 23.82
N THR A 88 20.46 -3.48 23.47
CA THR A 88 20.16 -4.35 22.34
C THR A 88 18.93 -5.19 22.68
N VAL A 89 17.75 -4.66 22.38
CA VAL A 89 16.50 -5.41 22.56
C VAL A 89 16.42 -6.52 21.51
N THR A 90 16.51 -7.76 21.97
CA THR A 90 16.28 -8.95 21.14
C THR A 90 14.79 -9.03 20.79
N PRO A 91 14.40 -9.32 19.53
CA PRO A 91 12.98 -9.48 19.17
C PRO A 91 12.34 -10.57 20.02
N ALA A 92 11.30 -10.23 20.78
CA ALA A 92 10.56 -11.19 21.58
C ALA A 92 9.54 -11.94 20.73
N LEU A 93 9.47 -13.25 20.88
CA LEU A 93 8.43 -14.06 20.26
C LEU A 93 7.16 -13.96 21.10
N HIS A 94 6.23 -13.09 20.71
CA HIS A 94 4.94 -13.00 21.39
C HIS A 94 4.02 -14.12 20.89
N SER A 95 3.78 -15.11 21.74
CA SER A 95 2.68 -16.07 21.59
C SER A 95 1.42 -15.43 22.16
N THR A 96 0.71 -14.63 21.37
CA THR A 96 -0.65 -14.22 21.74
C THR A 96 -1.55 -15.45 21.68
N LYS A 97 -2.01 -15.95 22.83
CA LYS A 97 -3.18 -16.84 22.86
C LYS A 97 -4.38 -15.97 22.50
N ILE A 98 -4.73 -15.95 21.22
CA ILE A 98 -5.88 -15.20 20.75
C ILE A 98 -7.13 -16.01 21.15
N GLY A 99 -8.05 -15.39 21.88
CA GLY A 99 -9.31 -16.01 22.30
C GLY A 99 -10.15 -16.46 21.09
N GLU A 100 -10.86 -17.58 21.28
CA GLU A 100 -11.77 -18.27 20.35
C GLU A 100 -11.34 -18.26 18.86
N GLU A 101 -10.74 -19.36 18.41
CA GLU A 101 -10.24 -19.55 17.04
C GLU A 101 -11.24 -19.14 15.94
N SER A 102 -12.56 -19.26 16.19
CA SER A 102 -13.62 -18.88 15.25
C SER A 102 -13.67 -17.38 14.93
N MET A 103 -13.36 -16.49 15.88
CA MET A 103 -13.46 -15.04 15.68
C MET A 103 -12.28 -14.51 14.86
N VAL A 104 -11.08 -15.07 15.04
CA VAL A 104 -9.87 -14.73 14.25
C VAL A 104 -10.00 -15.20 12.80
N GLN A 105 -10.56 -16.39 12.61
CA GLN A 105 -10.80 -16.99 11.29
C GLN A 105 -11.74 -16.12 10.45
N SER A 106 -12.84 -15.66 11.06
CA SER A 106 -13.78 -14.76 10.38
C SER A 106 -13.13 -13.42 10.00
N PHE A 107 -12.25 -12.88 10.85
CA PHE A 107 -11.54 -11.62 10.56
C PHE A 107 -10.56 -11.76 9.39
N ALA A 108 -9.76 -12.82 9.34
CA ALA A 108 -8.78 -13.01 8.26
C ALA A 108 -9.46 -13.17 6.89
N VAL A 109 -10.53 -13.96 6.83
CA VAL A 109 -11.34 -14.13 5.62
C VAL A 109 -11.99 -12.80 5.21
N ALA A 110 -12.60 -12.10 6.16
CA ALA A 110 -13.22 -10.80 5.90
C ALA A 110 -12.20 -9.77 5.39
N ALA A 111 -11.00 -9.70 5.99
CA ALA A 111 -9.94 -8.79 5.56
C ALA A 111 -9.44 -9.11 4.14
N MET A 112 -9.32 -10.39 3.79
CA MET A 112 -8.94 -10.82 2.44
C MET A 112 -10.01 -10.45 1.41
N GLU A 113 -11.30 -10.67 1.72
CA GLU A 113 -12.42 -10.30 0.84
C GLU A 113 -12.57 -8.77 0.71
N GLU A 114 -12.38 -8.03 1.80
CA GLU A 114 -12.32 -6.57 1.78
C GLU A 114 -11.20 -6.10 0.86
N GLN A 115 -9.99 -6.65 1.00
CA GLN A 115 -8.85 -6.26 0.17
C GLN A 115 -9.09 -6.54 -1.32
N LYS A 116 -9.71 -7.68 -1.65
CA LYS A 116 -10.13 -8.04 -3.01
C LYS A 116 -11.15 -7.04 -3.56
N THR A 117 -12.12 -6.65 -2.73
CA THR A 117 -13.18 -5.67 -3.06
C THR A 117 -12.60 -4.26 -3.28
N LEU A 118 -11.62 -3.86 -2.48
CA LEU A 118 -10.90 -2.59 -2.66
C LEU A 118 -10.20 -2.54 -4.01
N TRP A 119 -9.53 -3.61 -4.43
CA TRP A 119 -8.89 -3.64 -5.75
C TRP A 119 -9.90 -3.60 -6.90
N LYS A 120 -11.02 -4.31 -6.79
CA LYS A 120 -12.15 -4.23 -7.74
C LYS A 120 -12.70 -2.80 -7.84
N THR A 121 -12.87 -2.14 -6.71
CA THR A 121 -13.40 -0.77 -6.65
C THR A 121 -12.45 0.22 -7.30
N ALA A 122 -11.15 0.07 -7.06
CA ALA A 122 -10.14 0.90 -7.71
C ALA A 122 -10.13 0.76 -9.24
N GLU A 123 -10.27 -0.47 -9.75
CA GLU A 123 -10.42 -0.72 -11.20
C GLU A 123 -11.64 0.04 -11.74
N TYR A 124 -12.78 -0.08 -11.07
CA TYR A 124 -14.01 0.59 -11.48
C TYR A 124 -13.89 2.12 -11.47
N THR A 125 -13.31 2.70 -10.40
CA THR A 125 -13.09 4.16 -10.31
C THR A 125 -12.17 4.66 -11.42
N LEU A 126 -11.09 3.94 -11.73
CA LEU A 126 -10.20 4.29 -12.83
C LEU A 126 -10.93 4.20 -14.18
N LEU A 127 -11.69 3.13 -14.42
CA LEU A 127 -12.48 2.98 -15.64
C LEU A 127 -13.48 4.12 -15.82
N GLN A 128 -14.22 4.50 -14.78
CA GLN A 128 -15.16 5.61 -14.84
C GLN A 128 -14.46 6.93 -15.17
N LYS A 129 -13.38 7.23 -14.45
CA LYS A 129 -12.59 8.46 -14.61
C LYS A 129 -12.04 8.60 -16.03
N PHE A 130 -11.40 7.54 -16.54
CA PHE A 130 -10.84 7.53 -17.89
C PHE A 130 -11.93 7.53 -18.96
N SER A 131 -12.99 6.74 -18.80
CA SER A 131 -14.12 6.69 -19.75
C SER A 131 -14.81 8.04 -19.88
N GLN A 132 -15.07 8.71 -18.74
CA GLN A 132 -15.71 10.03 -18.73
C GLN A 132 -14.83 11.05 -19.46
N PHE A 133 -13.52 11.06 -19.17
CA PHE A 133 -12.61 11.97 -19.85
C PHE A 133 -12.53 11.69 -21.35
N TYR A 134 -12.38 10.41 -21.73
CA TYR A 134 -12.25 9.98 -23.11
C TYR A 134 -13.49 10.34 -23.94
N LYS A 135 -14.69 10.09 -23.39
CA LYS A 135 -15.98 10.40 -24.03
C LYS A 135 -16.22 11.91 -24.15
N ASN A 136 -16.05 12.66 -23.05
CA ASN A 136 -16.29 14.10 -23.03
C ASN A 136 -15.37 14.84 -24.00
N ASN A 137 -14.17 14.31 -24.23
CA ASN A 137 -13.19 14.90 -25.12
C ASN A 137 -13.17 14.29 -26.52
N THR A 138 -14.05 13.33 -26.84
CA THR A 138 -14.19 12.72 -28.17
C THR A 138 -12.85 12.40 -28.82
N LEU A 139 -11.94 11.78 -28.07
CA LEU A 139 -10.52 11.71 -28.44
C LEU A 139 -10.27 11.02 -29.80
N ASN A 140 -11.07 10.03 -30.17
CA ASN A 140 -10.94 9.34 -31.48
C ASN A 140 -11.32 10.18 -32.69
N ASN A 141 -12.21 11.15 -32.52
CA ASN A 141 -12.74 11.94 -33.63
C ASN A 141 -12.14 13.36 -33.64
N SER A 142 -11.23 13.65 -32.71
CA SER A 142 -10.62 14.96 -32.56
C SER A 142 -9.31 15.04 -33.32
N THR A 143 -9.01 16.20 -33.90
CA THR A 143 -7.67 16.45 -34.45
C THR A 143 -6.66 16.59 -33.32
N LEU A 144 -5.37 16.42 -33.63
CA LEU A 144 -4.29 16.55 -32.66
C LEU A 144 -4.38 17.88 -31.89
N ASP A 145 -4.61 19.00 -32.58
CA ASP A 145 -4.68 20.32 -31.96
C ASP A 145 -5.91 20.49 -31.04
N GLN A 146 -7.02 19.84 -31.40
CA GLN A 146 -8.19 19.79 -30.52
C GLN A 146 -7.91 18.97 -29.26
N ILE A 147 -7.20 17.84 -29.39
CA ILE A 147 -6.76 17.03 -28.24
C ILE A 147 -5.82 17.85 -27.35
N LYS A 148 -4.83 18.55 -27.93
CA LYS A 148 -3.92 19.47 -27.21
C LYS A 148 -4.69 20.45 -26.36
N LYS A 149 -5.59 21.22 -26.99
CA LYS A 149 -6.39 22.24 -26.31
C LYS A 149 -7.23 21.67 -25.18
N LYS A 150 -7.83 20.49 -25.39
CA LYS A 150 -8.66 19.78 -24.40
C LYS A 150 -7.84 19.28 -23.20
N LEU A 151 -6.65 18.72 -23.44
CA LEU A 151 -5.76 18.26 -22.36
C LEU A 151 -5.23 19.42 -21.52
N THR A 152 -4.77 20.50 -22.16
CA THR A 152 -4.25 21.69 -21.45
C THR A 152 -5.32 22.39 -20.61
N ALA A 153 -6.58 22.35 -21.05
CA ALA A 153 -7.71 22.90 -20.29
C ALA A 153 -8.15 22.00 -19.12
N SER A 154 -7.71 20.74 -19.08
CA SER A 154 -8.11 19.81 -18.03
C SER A 154 -7.28 20.01 -16.76
N LYS A 155 -7.93 19.94 -15.59
CA LYS A 155 -7.24 19.96 -14.29
C LYS A 155 -6.48 18.66 -13.99
N PHE A 156 -6.62 17.65 -14.83
CA PHE A 156 -6.04 16.33 -14.63
C PHE A 156 -4.77 16.19 -15.47
N SER A 157 -3.74 15.56 -14.90
CA SER A 157 -2.52 15.23 -15.65
C SER A 157 -2.78 13.98 -16.50
N TYR A 158 -3.38 14.18 -17.67
CA TYR A 158 -3.51 13.14 -18.69
C TYR A 158 -2.58 13.43 -19.85
N ASP A 159 -1.97 12.35 -20.32
CA ASP A 159 -1.12 12.34 -21.49
C ASP A 159 -1.77 11.42 -22.55
N VAL A 160 -1.39 11.61 -23.82
CA VAL A 160 -1.98 10.85 -24.93
C VAL A 160 -0.90 10.24 -25.79
N ILE A 161 -1.04 8.95 -26.08
CA ILE A 161 -0.19 8.17 -26.96
C ILE A 161 -0.95 7.88 -28.25
N ASP A 162 -0.30 8.05 -29.39
CA ASP A 162 -0.77 7.52 -30.67
C ASP A 162 -0.02 6.22 -30.99
N LEU A 163 -0.75 5.10 -31.04
CA LEU A 163 -0.18 3.79 -31.33
C LEU A 163 0.31 3.65 -32.78
N LYS A 164 -0.17 4.44 -33.74
CA LYS A 164 0.33 4.39 -35.13
C LYS A 164 1.79 4.81 -35.20
N THR A 165 2.11 5.93 -34.53
CA THR A 165 3.47 6.46 -34.48
C THR A 165 4.28 5.89 -33.30
N GLY A 166 3.58 5.34 -32.30
CA GLY A 166 4.09 4.95 -31.00
C GLY A 166 4.51 6.13 -30.14
N LYS A 167 4.20 7.38 -30.51
CA LYS A 167 4.73 8.57 -29.83
C LYS A 167 3.74 9.10 -28.81
N LEU A 168 4.29 9.65 -27.72
CA LEU A 168 3.56 10.53 -26.84
C LEU A 168 3.24 11.83 -27.62
N LEU A 169 1.96 12.05 -27.88
CA LEU A 169 1.47 13.22 -28.62
C LEU A 169 1.51 14.48 -27.74
N LEU A 170 1.22 14.29 -26.46
CA LEU A 170 1.13 15.30 -25.43
C LEU A 170 1.50 14.68 -24.10
N GLY A 171 2.40 15.33 -23.37
CA GLY A 171 2.51 15.07 -21.96
C GLY A 171 3.41 16.03 -21.21
N ASN A 172 3.13 16.18 -19.92
CA ASN A 172 3.98 16.94 -19.00
C ASN A 172 5.30 16.22 -18.72
N HIS A 173 5.37 14.92 -19.08
CA HIS A 173 6.48 14.04 -18.71
C HIS A 173 7.00 13.23 -19.91
N PRO A 174 7.96 13.76 -20.68
CA PRO A 174 8.41 13.17 -21.96
C PRO A 174 9.14 11.82 -21.83
N LYS A 175 9.37 11.30 -20.61
CA LYS A 175 10.17 10.10 -20.34
C LYS A 175 9.55 9.19 -19.27
N ILE A 176 8.24 9.16 -19.13
CA ILE A 176 7.59 8.12 -18.34
C ILE A 176 7.52 6.85 -19.17
N ASN A 177 7.58 5.67 -18.53
CA ASN A 177 7.33 4.38 -19.15
C ASN A 177 5.97 3.87 -18.65
N TYR A 178 4.90 4.24 -19.35
CA TYR A 178 3.56 3.75 -19.03
C TYR A 178 3.45 2.27 -19.38
N GLN A 179 3.13 1.41 -18.40
CA GLN A 179 2.89 -0.01 -18.65
C GLN A 179 1.46 -0.29 -19.11
N PHE A 180 0.55 0.66 -18.89
CA PHE A 180 -0.84 0.55 -19.30
C PHE A 180 -1.33 1.85 -19.92
N GLY A 181 -2.37 1.74 -20.75
CA GLY A 181 -3.13 2.87 -21.23
C GLY A 181 -4.58 2.50 -21.50
N PHE A 182 -5.44 3.52 -21.59
CA PHE A 182 -6.86 3.34 -21.81
C PHE A 182 -7.21 3.59 -23.27
N ASP A 183 -7.77 2.59 -23.94
CA ASP A 183 -8.11 2.64 -25.36
C ASP A 183 -9.51 3.20 -25.65
N GLY A 184 -10.17 3.80 -24.65
CA GLY A 184 -11.55 4.27 -24.75
C GLY A 184 -12.60 3.30 -24.19
N ILE A 185 -12.25 2.02 -24.02
CA ILE A 185 -13.13 1.01 -23.43
C ILE A 185 -12.42 0.22 -22.32
N HIS A 186 -11.17 -0.19 -22.56
CA HIS A 186 -10.39 -1.07 -21.70
C HIS A 186 -9.03 -0.47 -21.37
N PHE A 187 -8.46 -0.89 -20.24
CA PHE A 187 -7.03 -0.74 -20.01
C PHE A 187 -6.27 -1.86 -20.72
N ILE A 188 -5.33 -1.46 -21.57
CA ILE A 188 -4.46 -2.34 -22.34
C ILE A 188 -3.02 -2.23 -21.85
N GLU A 189 -2.26 -3.31 -21.96
CA GLU A 189 -0.82 -3.30 -21.67
C GLU A 189 -0.05 -2.61 -22.80
N LEU A 190 0.94 -1.82 -22.41
CA LEU A 190 1.83 -1.10 -23.30
C LEU A 190 3.27 -1.59 -23.11
N GLN A 191 4.00 -1.63 -24.22
CA GLN A 191 5.43 -1.88 -24.28
C GLN A 191 6.13 -0.63 -24.78
N CYS A 192 7.08 -0.13 -23.99
CA CYS A 192 7.87 1.05 -24.32
C CYS A 192 9.32 0.63 -24.59
N ASN A 193 9.85 1.01 -25.75
CA ASN A 193 11.24 0.73 -26.10
C ASN A 193 12.20 1.83 -25.58
N ASN A 194 13.51 1.63 -25.77
CA ASN A 194 14.55 2.58 -25.35
C ASN A 194 14.42 3.98 -25.98
N ASN A 195 13.67 4.10 -27.08
CA ASN A 195 13.40 5.35 -27.78
C ASN A 195 12.06 5.98 -27.36
N PHE A 196 11.47 5.53 -26.24
CA PHE A 196 10.16 5.97 -25.74
C PHE A 196 9.03 5.83 -26.75
N LYS A 197 9.13 4.83 -27.65
CA LYS A 197 8.01 4.45 -28.51
C LYS A 197 7.19 3.36 -27.87
N TYR A 198 5.90 3.60 -27.84
CA TYR A 198 4.88 2.72 -27.30
C TYR A 198 4.31 1.80 -28.37
N SER A 199 4.04 0.58 -27.96
CA SER A 199 3.39 -0.45 -28.75
C SER A 199 2.54 -1.31 -27.83
N VAL A 200 1.69 -2.15 -28.42
CA VAL A 200 0.91 -3.15 -27.69
C VAL A 200 1.48 -4.54 -27.99
N PRO A 201 1.39 -5.51 -27.07
CA PRO A 201 1.75 -6.90 -27.35
C PRO A 201 0.98 -7.42 -28.57
N SER A 202 1.58 -8.30 -29.38
CA SER A 202 0.96 -8.83 -30.61
C SER A 202 -0.37 -9.56 -30.38
N SER A 203 -0.61 -10.03 -29.15
CA SER A 203 -1.86 -10.68 -28.74
C SER A 203 -2.97 -9.69 -28.38
N ALA A 204 -2.65 -8.41 -28.17
CA ALA A 204 -3.61 -7.39 -27.80
C ALA A 204 -4.28 -6.80 -29.05
N LYS A 205 -5.61 -6.59 -28.96
CA LYS A 205 -6.39 -5.90 -29.99
C LYS A 205 -6.94 -4.60 -29.37
N PRO A 206 -6.22 -3.48 -29.51
CA PRO A 206 -6.70 -2.21 -28.99
C PRO A 206 -7.96 -1.80 -29.74
N THR A 207 -8.94 -1.27 -29.02
CA THR A 207 -10.19 -0.75 -29.63
C THR A 207 -9.89 0.49 -30.47
N ASN A 208 -8.98 1.33 -30.00
CA ASN A 208 -8.62 2.59 -30.63
C ASN A 208 -7.10 2.81 -30.61
N GLU A 209 -6.61 3.62 -31.54
CA GLU A 209 -5.18 3.93 -31.67
C GLU A 209 -4.74 5.08 -30.77
N ILE A 210 -5.70 5.92 -30.34
CA ILE A 210 -5.46 7.02 -29.39
C ILE A 210 -5.65 6.49 -27.97
N ILE A 211 -4.55 6.44 -27.24
CA ILE A 211 -4.49 5.84 -25.90
C ILE A 211 -4.29 6.94 -24.87
N LEU A 212 -5.19 6.98 -23.89
CA LEU A 212 -5.12 7.90 -22.77
C LEU A 212 -4.29 7.30 -21.65
N VAL A 213 -3.32 8.03 -21.13
CA VAL A 213 -2.43 7.60 -20.05
C VAL A 213 -2.37 8.66 -18.94
N SER A 214 -1.96 8.24 -17.75
CA SER A 214 -1.69 9.15 -16.62
C SER A 214 -0.71 8.48 -15.64
N ASP A 215 -0.32 9.18 -14.59
CA ASP A 215 0.51 8.61 -13.51
C ASP A 215 -0.08 7.32 -12.91
N GLU A 216 -1.41 7.17 -12.94
CA GLU A 216 -2.11 5.96 -12.46
C GLU A 216 -1.88 4.76 -13.38
N THR A 217 -1.62 4.98 -14.67
CA THR A 217 -1.41 3.92 -15.67
C THR A 217 0.04 3.48 -15.81
N VAL A 218 0.95 4.03 -15.01
CA VAL A 218 2.38 3.66 -15.06
C VAL A 218 2.58 2.18 -14.70
N ILE A 219 1.86 1.68 -13.68
CA ILE A 219 2.04 0.29 -13.20
C ILE A 219 0.70 -0.42 -12.94
N MET A 220 -0.36 0.31 -12.54
CA MET A 220 -1.69 -0.26 -12.24
C MET A 220 -1.69 -1.51 -11.33
N ASN A 221 -0.79 -1.58 -10.34
CA ASN A 221 -0.59 -2.77 -9.50
C ASN A 221 -1.88 -3.35 -8.91
N GLN A 222 -2.83 -2.49 -8.50
CA GLN A 222 -4.09 -2.94 -7.90
C GLN A 222 -4.93 -3.78 -8.88
N ILE A 223 -4.97 -3.38 -10.16
CA ILE A 223 -5.69 -4.12 -11.20
C ILE A 223 -4.99 -5.44 -11.49
N ARG A 224 -3.65 -5.46 -11.55
CA ARG A 224 -2.88 -6.70 -11.73
C ARG A 224 -3.15 -7.69 -10.61
N LEU A 225 -3.08 -7.22 -9.36
CA LEU A 225 -3.38 -8.03 -8.18
C LEU A 225 -4.82 -8.56 -8.22
N TYR A 226 -5.81 -7.71 -8.51
CA TYR A 226 -7.20 -8.15 -8.64
C TYR A 226 -7.38 -9.21 -9.72
N LYS A 227 -6.82 -9.01 -10.92
CA LYS A 227 -6.89 -9.99 -12.02
C LYS A 227 -6.30 -11.34 -11.63
N SER A 228 -5.24 -11.36 -10.82
CA SER A 228 -4.63 -12.59 -10.30
C SER A 228 -5.49 -13.30 -9.24
N VAL A 229 -6.29 -12.56 -8.46
CA VAL A 229 -7.06 -13.14 -7.34
C VAL A 229 -8.57 -13.20 -7.56
N LYS A 230 -9.12 -12.61 -8.63
CA LYS A 230 -10.58 -12.45 -8.81
C LYS A 230 -11.34 -13.79 -8.78
N HIS A 231 -10.70 -14.85 -9.26
CA HIS A 231 -11.27 -16.21 -9.31
C HIS A 231 -10.92 -17.07 -8.09
N LEU A 232 -10.03 -16.59 -7.21
CA LEU A 232 -9.72 -17.29 -5.97
C LEU A 232 -10.92 -17.21 -5.03
N GLN A 233 -11.33 -18.37 -4.54
CA GLN A 233 -12.21 -18.50 -3.40
C GLN A 233 -11.35 -18.41 -2.15
N ILE A 234 -11.59 -17.41 -1.31
CA ILE A 234 -10.86 -17.25 -0.06
C ILE A 234 -11.36 -18.34 0.88
N LYS A 235 -10.50 -19.33 1.11
CA LYS A 235 -10.75 -20.43 2.05
C LYS A 235 -10.30 -20.03 3.44
N ASP A 236 -10.82 -20.76 4.41
CA ASP A 236 -10.41 -20.63 5.80
C ASP A 236 -8.90 -20.89 5.97
N PRO A 237 -8.12 -19.93 6.49
CA PRO A 237 -6.70 -20.09 6.74
C PRO A 237 -6.39 -20.79 8.08
N SER A 238 -7.38 -21.39 8.76
CA SER A 238 -7.22 -22.05 10.07
C SER A 238 -6.07 -23.06 10.16
N ASN A 239 -5.78 -23.76 9.06
CA ASN A 239 -4.67 -24.71 8.99
C ASN A 239 -3.28 -24.06 8.85
N ILE A 240 -3.18 -22.73 8.80
CA ILE A 240 -1.94 -21.98 8.62
C ILE A 240 -1.48 -21.39 9.95
N LYS A 241 -0.28 -21.77 10.39
CA LYS A 241 0.33 -21.23 11.60
C LYS A 241 1.00 -19.88 11.32
N ILE A 242 0.34 -18.80 11.71
CA ILE A 242 0.87 -17.43 11.59
C ILE A 242 1.64 -17.06 12.86
N LYS A 243 2.88 -16.58 12.72
CA LYS A 243 3.68 -16.03 13.81
C LYS A 243 4.02 -14.58 13.53
N LEU A 244 3.72 -13.71 14.49
CA LEU A 244 4.08 -12.30 14.41
C LEU A 244 5.40 -12.06 15.17
N VAL A 245 6.41 -11.57 14.46
CA VAL A 245 7.68 -11.13 15.05
C VAL A 245 7.72 -9.62 15.03
N GLN A 246 7.55 -9.00 16.20
CA GLN A 246 7.62 -7.55 16.37
C GLN A 246 8.99 -7.12 16.89
N GLY A 247 9.40 -5.91 16.55
CA GLY A 247 10.58 -5.30 17.13
C GLY A 247 10.84 -3.90 16.59
N VAL A 248 11.56 -3.10 17.37
CA VAL A 248 11.90 -1.70 17.06
C VAL A 248 12.81 -1.58 15.83
N PRO A 249 12.95 -0.39 15.22
CA PRO A 249 13.97 -0.16 14.19
C PRO A 249 15.37 -0.58 14.70
N GLY A 250 16.15 -1.24 13.86
CA GLY A 250 17.50 -1.69 14.24
C GLY A 250 17.60 -2.99 15.06
N CYS A 251 16.49 -3.57 15.55
CA CYS A 251 16.51 -4.79 16.38
C CYS A 251 16.87 -6.10 15.63
N GLY A 252 17.37 -6.00 14.39
CA GLY A 252 17.85 -7.16 13.64
C GLY A 252 16.78 -8.09 13.04
N LYS A 253 15.54 -7.62 12.79
CA LYS A 253 14.49 -8.45 12.16
C LYS A 253 14.93 -9.14 10.86
N THR A 254 15.59 -8.41 9.97
CA THR A 254 16.11 -8.98 8.73
C THR A 254 17.16 -10.06 9.01
N THR A 255 18.09 -9.80 9.93
CA THR A 255 19.09 -10.77 10.38
C THR A 255 18.45 -12.03 10.99
N PHE A 256 17.39 -11.85 11.76
CA PHE A 256 16.61 -12.95 12.32
C PHE A 256 16.00 -13.83 11.22
N ILE A 257 15.36 -13.23 10.20
CA ILE A 257 14.81 -13.97 9.06
C ILE A 257 15.93 -14.70 8.31
N THR A 258 17.04 -14.02 7.99
CA THR A 258 18.16 -14.63 7.27
C THR A 258 18.77 -15.80 8.05
N ASN A 259 18.83 -15.75 9.39
CA ASN A 259 19.35 -16.83 10.23
C ASN A 259 18.42 -18.04 10.34
N ASN A 260 17.11 -17.84 10.14
CA ASN A 260 16.10 -18.89 10.29
C ASN A 260 15.57 -19.41 8.96
N TYR A 261 16.02 -18.82 7.85
CA TYR A 261 15.65 -19.21 6.50
C TYR A 261 16.10 -20.64 6.18
N LYS A 262 15.22 -21.41 5.52
CA LYS A 262 15.46 -22.80 5.09
C LYS A 262 15.10 -22.99 3.61
N ASP A 263 15.64 -24.05 3.01
CA ASP A 263 15.27 -24.42 1.65
C ASP A 263 13.77 -24.72 1.55
N GLY A 264 13.13 -24.15 0.53
CA GLY A 264 11.68 -24.17 0.35
C GLY A 264 10.95 -22.97 0.96
N ASP A 265 11.61 -22.12 1.77
CA ASP A 265 11.00 -20.89 2.28
C ASP A 265 10.83 -19.84 1.17
N LEU A 266 9.74 -19.08 1.26
CA LEU A 266 9.49 -17.91 0.43
C LEU A 266 9.49 -16.65 1.29
N VAL A 267 10.37 -15.70 0.98
CA VAL A 267 10.44 -14.40 1.66
C VAL A 267 9.87 -13.31 0.75
N LEU A 268 8.85 -12.62 1.25
CA LEU A 268 8.19 -11.55 0.52
C LEU A 268 8.51 -10.18 1.14
N PHE A 269 8.93 -9.24 0.30
CA PHE A 269 9.20 -7.86 0.71
C PHE A 269 8.24 -6.86 0.03
N PRO A 270 7.91 -5.76 0.72
CA PRO A 270 7.12 -4.70 0.13
C PRO A 270 7.93 -3.78 -0.81
N THR A 271 9.24 -3.92 -0.91
CA THR A 271 10.09 -3.07 -1.76
C THR A 271 11.16 -3.88 -2.47
N LYS A 272 11.56 -3.42 -3.66
CA LYS A 272 12.63 -4.05 -4.46
C LYS A 272 13.98 -3.93 -3.74
N GLU A 273 14.19 -2.82 -3.05
CA GLU A 273 15.39 -2.52 -2.27
C GLU A 273 15.51 -3.48 -1.09
N GLY A 274 14.42 -3.72 -0.35
CA GLY A 274 14.41 -4.68 0.75
C GLY A 274 14.66 -6.11 0.28
N ALA A 275 14.03 -6.52 -0.84
CA ALA A 275 14.30 -7.81 -1.46
C ALA A 275 15.75 -7.95 -1.94
N LYS A 276 16.36 -6.86 -2.43
CA LYS A 276 17.76 -6.84 -2.86
C LYS A 276 18.72 -6.97 -1.67
N ASP A 277 18.55 -6.16 -0.63
CA ASP A 277 19.36 -6.21 0.60
C ASP A 277 19.30 -7.61 1.25
N PHE A 278 18.11 -8.22 1.32
CA PHE A 278 17.99 -9.57 1.85
C PHE A 278 18.74 -10.61 1.02
N ARG A 279 18.66 -10.54 -0.31
CA ARG A 279 19.38 -11.46 -1.21
C ARG A 279 20.89 -11.32 -1.07
N GLU A 280 21.39 -10.10 -0.96
CA GLU A 280 22.83 -9.84 -0.73
C GLU A 280 23.29 -10.48 0.58
N ARG A 281 22.56 -10.26 1.68
CA ARG A 281 22.88 -10.87 2.99
C ARG A 281 22.77 -12.40 2.98
N LEU A 282 21.77 -12.94 2.29
CA LEU A 282 21.59 -14.38 2.17
C LEU A 282 22.75 -15.00 1.38
N SER A 283 23.14 -14.39 0.25
CA SER A 283 24.26 -14.86 -0.58
C SER A 283 25.61 -14.82 0.16
N GLN A 284 25.83 -13.83 1.02
CA GLN A 284 27.03 -13.79 1.88
C GLN A 284 27.08 -14.93 2.90
N LYS A 285 25.92 -15.37 3.40
CA LYS A 285 25.83 -16.49 4.37
C LYS A 285 25.77 -17.85 3.71
N GLN A 286 25.21 -17.93 2.51
CA GLN A 286 25.01 -19.15 1.73
C GLN A 286 25.51 -18.93 0.29
N PRO A 287 26.84 -18.85 0.07
CA PRO A 287 27.41 -18.46 -1.22
C PRO A 287 27.20 -19.48 -2.36
N ASN A 288 26.93 -20.75 -2.03
CA ASN A 288 26.76 -21.83 -3.02
C ASN A 288 25.30 -22.02 -3.47
N ARG A 289 24.45 -21.01 -3.30
CA ARG A 289 23.00 -21.10 -3.52
C ARG A 289 22.58 -20.43 -4.83
N ASP A 290 22.07 -21.22 -5.78
CA ASP A 290 21.67 -20.74 -7.11
C ASP A 290 20.24 -20.15 -7.19
N ASP A 291 19.34 -20.45 -6.24
CA ASP A 291 17.90 -20.09 -6.30
C ASP A 291 17.54 -18.77 -5.56
N THR A 292 18.53 -17.95 -5.18
CA THR A 292 18.31 -16.75 -4.33
C THR A 292 17.28 -15.75 -4.89
N LYS A 293 17.03 -15.73 -6.20
CA LYS A 293 15.99 -14.89 -6.83
C LYS A 293 14.57 -15.45 -6.70
N ASP A 294 14.41 -16.77 -6.62
CA ASP A 294 13.09 -17.39 -6.47
C ASP A 294 12.67 -17.51 -5.01
N ALA A 295 13.65 -17.62 -4.11
CA ALA A 295 13.49 -17.59 -2.65
C ALA A 295 12.99 -16.24 -2.08
N CYS A 296 13.28 -15.12 -2.77
CA CYS A 296 12.99 -13.77 -2.26
C CYS A 296 12.38 -12.89 -3.36
N ARG A 297 11.14 -12.42 -3.13
CA ARG A 297 10.36 -11.66 -4.12
C ARG A 297 9.69 -10.43 -3.53
N THR A 298 9.29 -9.51 -4.40
CA THR A 298 8.40 -8.41 -4.02
C THR A 298 6.94 -8.87 -4.04
N VAL A 299 6.12 -8.28 -3.17
CA VAL A 299 4.66 -8.55 -3.11
C VAL A 299 3.94 -8.03 -4.37
N HIS A 300 4.58 -7.16 -5.15
CA HIS A 300 4.02 -6.47 -6.32
C HIS A 300 5.07 -6.27 -7.41
#